data_AF-A0A732FZB8-F1
#
_entry.id   AF-A0A732FZB8-F1
#
_cell.length_a   1.000
_cell.length_b   1.000
_cell.length_c   1.000
_cell.angle_alpha   90.00
_cell.angle_beta   90.00
_cell.angle_gamma   90.00
#
_symmetry.space_group_name_H-M   'P 1'
#
loop_
_entity.id
_entity.type
_entity.pdbx_description
1 polymer ?
#
loop_
_entity_poly.entity_id
_entity_poly.type
_entity_poly.pdbx_seq_one_letter_code
_entity_poly.pdbx_strand_id
1 'polypeptide(L)' 'IGNNVDIGANTCIIGSITIGDNVTIGAMSFVNKSIPANSIYITKKTSEVIPVINHKKWD' A
#
# COMPACT_ATOMS: atom_id res chain seq x y z
N ILE A 1 15.79 -1.58 -3.54
CA ILE A 1 15.38 -0.59 -2.53
C ILE A 1 16.61 0.22 -2.18
N GLY A 2 16.51 1.55 -2.19
CA GLY A 2 17.61 2.46 -1.91
C GLY A 2 17.87 2.64 -0.41
N ASN A 3 18.65 3.68 -0.07
CA ASN A 3 19.01 4.05 1.28
C ASN A 3 17.91 4.91 1.94
N ASN A 4 17.81 4.83 3.28
CA ASN A 4 16.87 5.63 4.07
C ASN A 4 15.41 5.54 3.56
N VAL A 5 14.95 4.30 3.32
CA VAL A 5 13.57 4.03 2.91
C VAL A 5 12.77 3.57 4.13
N ASP A 6 11.67 4.25 4.41
CA ASP A 6 10.70 3.84 5.42
C ASP A 6 9.54 3.10 4.74
N ILE A 7 9.22 1.90 5.23
CA ILE A 7 8.20 1.02 4.64
C ILE A 7 7.17 0.71 5.72
N GLY A 8 5.99 1.30 5.58
CA GLY A 8 4.88 1.06 6.48
C GLY A 8 4.46 -0.41 6.50
N ALA A 9 4.00 -0.87 7.66
CA ALA A 9 3.61 -2.25 7.92
C ALA A 9 2.60 -2.80 6.88
N ASN A 10 2.69 -4.10 6.61
CA ASN A 10 1.83 -4.82 5.65
C ASN A 10 1.90 -4.30 4.20
N THR A 11 2.97 -3.61 3.83
CA THR A 11 3.23 -3.25 2.43
C THR A 11 3.61 -4.48 1.61
N CYS A 12 3.08 -4.56 0.39
CA CYS A 12 3.46 -5.55 -0.61
C CYS A 12 4.18 -4.86 -1.77
N ILE A 13 5.39 -5.32 -2.09
CA ILE A 13 6.24 -4.80 -3.17
C ILE A 13 6.45 -5.92 -4.18
N ILE A 14 6.10 -5.70 -5.45
CA ILE A 14 6.13 -6.74 -6.47
C ILE A 14 6.80 -6.31 -7.77
N GLY A 15 7.45 -7.27 -8.43
CA GLY A 15 8.04 -7.13 -9.76
C GLY A 15 9.48 -6.59 -9.75
N SER A 16 10.04 -6.47 -10.97
CA SER A 16 11.37 -5.91 -11.19
C SER A 16 11.33 -4.37 -11.17
N ILE A 17 11.23 -3.80 -9.96
CA ILE A 17 11.10 -2.35 -9.76
C ILE A 17 12.19 -1.79 -8.84
N THR A 18 12.43 -0.49 -8.98
CA THR A 18 13.40 0.26 -8.16
C THR A 18 12.67 1.21 -7.22
N ILE A 19 13.11 1.26 -5.97
CA ILE A 19 12.71 2.28 -4.99
C ILE A 19 13.95 3.10 -4.70
N GLY A 20 13.90 4.40 -4.98
CA GLY A 20 15.00 5.34 -4.76
C GLY A 20 15.28 5.64 -3.29
N ASP A 21 16.30 6.44 -3.04
CA ASP A 21 16.70 6.86 -1.69
C ASP A 21 15.68 7.83 -1.08
N ASN A 22 15.61 7.88 0.25
CA ASN A 22 14.73 8.80 1.01
C ASN A 22 13.25 8.68 0.62
N VAL A 23 12.78 7.45 0.38
CA VAL A 23 11.37 7.19 0.06
C VAL A 23 10.60 6.79 1.32
N THR A 24 9.38 7.31 1.48
CA THR A 24 8.43 6.83 2.49
C THR A 24 7.28 6.10 1.79
N ILE A 25 7.03 4.85 2.18
CA ILE A 25 5.91 4.05 1.68
C ILE A 25 4.88 3.90 2.80
N GLY A 26 3.66 4.38 2.55
CA GLY A 26 2.58 4.32 3.53
C GLY A 26 2.17 2.89 3.89
N ALA A 27 1.62 2.68 5.08
CA ALA A 27 1.18 1.36 5.54
C ALA A 27 0.16 0.70 4.60
N MET A 28 0.28 -0.63 4.46
CA MET A 28 -0.58 -1.45 3.62
C MET A 28 -0.59 -0.95 2.16
N SER A 29 0.54 -0.48 1.65
CA SER A 29 0.68 -0.08 0.24
C SER A 29 0.88 -1.29 -0.67
N PHE A 30 0.36 -1.19 -1.89
CA PHE A 30 0.64 -2.10 -2.99
C PHE A 30 1.53 -1.39 -4.01
N VAL A 31 2.82 -1.73 -4.01
CA VAL A 31 3.84 -1.07 -4.83
C VAL A 31 4.10 -1.91 -6.07
N ASN A 32 3.63 -1.42 -7.22
CA ASN A 32 3.69 -2.11 -8.51
C ASN A 32 4.41 -1.29 -9.60
N LYS A 33 5.11 -0.23 -9.21
CA LYS A 33 5.88 0.65 -10.12
C LYS A 33 7.10 1.18 -9.39
N SER A 34 8.16 1.49 -10.14
CA SER A 34 9.35 2.13 -9.57
C SER A 34 9.01 3.48 -8.95
N ILE A 35 9.64 3.78 -7.81
CA ILE A 35 9.45 5.01 -7.04
C ILE A 35 10.76 5.82 -7.12
N PRO A 36 10.72 7.08 -7.62
CA PRO A 36 11.87 7.97 -7.60
C PRO A 36 12.36 8.28 -6.19
N ALA A 37 13.60 8.73 -6.05
CA ALA A 37 14.13 9.19 -4.76
C ALA A 37 13.32 10.40 -4.21
N ASN A 38 13.40 10.65 -2.90
CA ASN A 38 12.75 11.76 -2.20
C ASN A 38 11.22 11.82 -2.44
N SER A 39 10.56 10.66 -2.46
CA SER A 39 9.13 10.54 -2.79
C SER A 39 8.35 9.88 -1.66
N ILE A 40 7.05 10.20 -1.58
CA ILE A 40 6.09 9.48 -0.73
C ILE A 40 5.18 8.66 -1.64
N TYR A 41 5.13 7.35 -1.42
CA TYR A 41 4.21 6.45 -2.11
C TYR A 41 3.10 6.00 -1.16
N ILE A 42 1.85 6.15 -1.60
CA ILE A 42 0.68 5.64 -0.87
C ILE A 42 -0.23 4.87 -1.83
N THR A 43 -0.88 3.85 -1.30
CA THR A 43 -2.07 3.27 -1.92
C THR A 43 -3.30 3.83 -1.21
N LYS A 44 -4.09 4.64 -1.91
CA LYS A 44 -5.36 5.15 -1.38
C LYS A 44 -6.33 3.99 -1.20
N LYS A 45 -6.99 3.95 -0.03
CA LYS A 45 -8.04 2.98 0.28
C LYS A 45 -9.29 3.74 0.69
N THR A 46 -10.43 3.24 0.27
CA THR A 46 -11.71 3.60 0.85
C THR A 46 -12.12 2.45 1.77
N SER A 47 -12.59 2.79 2.97
CA SER A 47 -13.16 1.84 3.90
C SER A 47 -14.59 2.26 4.13
N GLU A 48 -15.51 1.35 3.86
CA GLU A 48 -16.94 1.56 3.99
C GLU A 48 -17.49 0.50 4.91
N VAL A 49 -18.33 0.92 5.86
CA VAL A 49 -19.12 0.00 6.68
C VAL A 49 -20.50 -0.03 6.06
N ILE A 50 -20.84 -1.14 5.39
CA ILE A 50 -22.16 -1.35 4.80
C ILE A 50 -23.03 -2.11 5.81
N PRO A 51 -24.10 -1.50 6.37
CA PRO A 51 -24.99 -2.19 7.28
C PRO A 51 -25.72 -3.32 6.56
N VAL A 52 -25.71 -4.53 7.13
CA VAL A 52 -26.52 -5.61 6.55
C VAL A 52 -27.96 -5.44 7.00
N ILE A 53 -28.82 -5.00 6.08
CA ILE A 53 -30.27 -4.99 6.27
C ILE A 53 -30.79 -6.24 5.54
N ASN A 54 -31.32 -7.21 6.29
CA ASN A 54 -31.76 -8.55 5.85
C ASN A 54 -30.64 -9.52 5.43
N HIS A 55 -29.87 -10.03 6.40
CA HIS A 55 -29.16 -11.30 6.23
C HIS A 55 -30.22 -12.42 6.10
N LYS A 56 -30.53 -12.88 4.89
CA LYS A 56 -30.88 -14.29 4.75
C LYS A 56 -29.61 -15.05 5.13
N LYS A 57 -29.67 -15.78 6.25
CA LYS A 57 -28.68 -16.81 6.55
C LYS A 57 -28.66 -17.75 5.35
N TRP A 58 -27.52 -17.86 4.69
CA TRP A 58 -27.26 -18.99 3.82
C TRP A 58 -26.66 -20.03 4.75
N ASP A 59 -27.44 -21.07 5.04
CA ASP A 59 -26.97 -22.32 5.65
C ASP A 59 -25.90 -22.97 4.75
#